data_AF-A0A9P7A9V1-F1
#
_entry.id   AF-A0A9P7A9V1-F1
#
_cell.length_a   1.000
_cell.length_b   1.000
_cell.length_c   1.000
_cell.angle_alpha   90.00
_cell.angle_beta   90.00
_cell.angle_gamma   90.00
#
_symmetry.space_group_name_H-M   'P 1'
#
loop_
_entity.id
_entity.type
_entity.pdbx_description
1 polymer ?
#
loop_
_entity_poly.entity_id
_entity_poly.type
_entity_poly.pdbx_seq_one_letter_code
_entity_poly.pdbx_strand_id
1 'polypeptide(L)'
;PCLWQVKVALTLLKGDKDILCIAGTGMGKILGFWIPLLFQVNSIQLVVTPLNLLGKQNTMSLAKAGIRAIAINAETATAANFSVSATL
;
A
#
# COMPACT_ATOMS: atom_id res chain seq x y z
N PRO A 1 -16.07 -1.34 3.79
CA PRO A 1 -15.05 -1.63 4.83
C PRO A 1 -15.74 -2.06 6.12
N CYS A 2 -15.20 -3.02 6.87
CA CYS A 2 -15.71 -3.44 8.17
C CYS A 2 -15.03 -2.66 9.32
N LEU A 3 -15.59 -2.76 10.53
CA LEU A 3 -15.17 -1.92 11.67
C LEU A 3 -13.68 -2.00 11.97
N TRP A 4 -13.09 -3.20 11.97
CA TRP A 4 -11.67 -3.35 12.31
C TRP A 4 -10.74 -2.79 11.23
N GLN A 5 -11.12 -2.84 9.94
CA GLN A 5 -10.35 -2.22 8.86
C GLN A 5 -10.29 -0.70 9.04
N VAL A 6 -11.41 -0.09 9.43
CA VAL A 6 -11.48 1.35 9.72
C VAL A 6 -10.62 1.71 10.93
N LYS A 7 -10.63 0.89 11.99
CA LYS A 7 -9.77 1.11 13.18
C LYS A 7 -8.28 1.06 12.82
N VAL A 8 -7.87 0.09 12.01
CA VAL A 8 -6.48 0.00 11.51
C VAL A 8 -6.14 1.27 10.71
N ALA A 9 -6.98 1.65 9.75
CA ALA A 9 -6.73 2.81 8.90
C ALA A 9 -6.62 4.12 9.71
N LEU A 10 -7.53 4.36 10.67
CA LEU A 10 -7.48 5.53 11.54
C LEU A 10 -6.21 5.57 12.39
N THR A 11 -5.76 4.42 12.88
CA THR A 11 -4.54 4.35 13.70
C THR A 11 -3.30 4.60 12.85
N LEU A 12 -3.26 4.08 11.62
CA LEU A 12 -2.20 4.38 10.64
C LEU A 12 -2.17 5.87 10.27
N LEU A 13 -3.34 6.48 10.06
CA LEU A 13 -3.46 7.91 9.74
C LEU A 13 -3.02 8.81 10.89
N LYS A 14 -3.25 8.38 12.14
CA LYS A 14 -2.79 9.10 13.33
C LYS A 14 -1.25 9.09 13.46
N GLY A 15 -0.61 8.00 13.05
CA GLY A 15 0.85 7.92 12.93
C GLY A 15 1.61 7.97 14.26
N ASP A 16 0.96 7.74 15.39
CA ASP A 16 1.53 7.84 16.73
C ASP A 16 1.89 6.48 17.36
N LYS A 17 1.64 5.37 16.65
CA LYS A 17 1.79 3.99 17.15
C LYS A 17 2.11 3.00 16.03
N ASP A 18 2.85 1.96 16.39
CA ASP A 18 2.96 0.74 15.61
C ASP A 18 1.76 -0.18 15.85
N ILE A 19 1.37 -0.95 14.83
CA ILE A 19 0.15 -1.78 14.87
C ILE A 19 0.47 -3.19 14.38
N LEU A 20 0.03 -4.19 15.14
CA LEU A 20 -0.07 -5.58 14.71
C LEU A 20 -1.53 -5.92 14.37
N CYS A 21 -1.82 -6.18 13.10
CA CYS A 21 -3.15 -6.61 12.65
C CYS A 21 -3.17 -8.11 12.36
N ILE A 22 -3.94 -8.86 13.15
CA ILE A 22 -4.15 -10.31 12.95
C ILE A 22 -5.57 -10.53 12.41
N ALA A 23 -5.66 -11.08 11.21
CA ALA A 23 -6.91 -11.54 10.61
C ALA A 23 -6.64 -12.69 9.63
N GLY A 24 -7.64 -13.52 9.36
CA GLY A 24 -7.55 -14.63 8.42
C GLY A 24 -7.34 -14.20 6.96
N THR A 25 -6.89 -15.14 6.12
CA THR A 25 -6.87 -14.95 4.66
C THR A 25 -8.30 -14.75 4.15
N GLY A 26 -8.46 -13.91 3.11
CA GLY A 26 -9.79 -13.57 2.57
C GLY A 26 -10.59 -12.55 3.39
N MET A 27 -10.21 -12.25 4.63
CA MET A 27 -10.93 -11.27 5.47
C MET A 27 -10.71 -9.80 5.06
N GLY A 28 -9.89 -9.54 4.03
CA GLY A 28 -9.71 -8.19 3.50
C GLY A 28 -8.70 -7.31 4.27
N LYS A 29 -7.65 -7.90 4.87
CA LYS A 29 -6.54 -7.16 5.51
C LYS A 29 -5.97 -6.06 4.63
N ILE A 30 -5.78 -6.40 3.37
CA ILE A 30 -5.20 -5.53 2.36
C ILE A 30 -5.95 -4.19 2.27
N LEU A 31 -7.28 -4.20 2.33
CA LEU A 31 -8.08 -2.98 2.26
C LEU A 31 -7.80 -2.03 3.44
N GLY A 32 -7.59 -2.57 4.65
CA GLY A 32 -7.26 -1.78 5.84
C GLY A 32 -5.94 -1.01 5.69
N PHE A 33 -4.97 -1.59 4.97
CA PHE A 33 -3.70 -0.92 4.66
C PHE A 33 -3.83 0.15 3.58
N TRP A 34 -4.78 0.04 2.66
CA TRP A 34 -4.91 0.99 1.54
C TRP A 34 -5.81 2.19 1.82
N ILE A 35 -6.76 2.09 2.76
CA ILE A 35 -7.62 3.23 3.13
C ILE A 35 -6.82 4.50 3.47
N PRO A 36 -5.69 4.45 4.21
CA PRO A 36 -4.89 5.64 4.51
C PRO A 36 -4.42 6.43 3.28
N LEU A 37 -4.16 5.77 2.14
CA LEU A 37 -3.73 6.42 0.89
C LEU A 37 -4.77 7.41 0.35
N LEU A 38 -6.05 7.24 0.69
CA LEU A 38 -7.11 8.14 0.26
C LEU A 38 -7.08 9.50 0.97
N PHE A 39 -6.39 9.60 2.10
CA PHE A 39 -6.37 10.80 2.95
C PHE A 39 -4.99 11.44 3.07
N GLN A 40 -3.92 10.77 2.63
CA GLN A 40 -2.57 11.31 2.63
C GLN A 40 -2.05 11.53 1.21
N VAL A 41 -2.44 12.67 0.61
CA VAL A 41 -2.16 13.00 -0.80
C VAL A 41 -0.66 13.17 -1.10
N ASN A 42 0.13 13.56 -0.08
CA ASN A 42 1.56 13.85 -0.21
C ASN A 42 2.46 12.81 0.49
N SER A 43 1.94 11.60 0.74
CA SER A 43 2.73 10.54 1.37
C SER A 43 2.94 9.35 0.42
N ILE A 44 3.95 8.54 0.75
CA ILE A 44 4.24 7.28 0.09
C ILE A 44 4.09 6.18 1.13
N GLN A 45 3.36 5.11 0.78
CA GLN A 45 3.26 3.92 1.61
C GLN A 45 4.12 2.80 1.03
N LEU A 46 5.08 2.33 1.82
CA LEU A 46 5.90 1.17 1.48
C LEU A 46 5.26 -0.09 2.04
N VAL A 47 5.01 -1.08 1.18
CA VAL A 47 4.48 -2.39 1.58
C VAL A 47 5.44 -3.48 1.14
N VAL A 48 5.99 -4.20 2.11
CA VAL A 48 6.85 -5.35 1.87
C VAL A 48 5.99 -6.60 1.79
N THR A 49 6.04 -7.30 0.66
CA THR A 49 5.34 -8.57 0.46
C THR A 49 6.34 -9.67 0.11
N PRO A 50 6.18 -10.89 0.62
CA PRO A 50 7.14 -11.98 0.37
C PRO A 50 7.06 -12.57 -1.04
N LEU A 51 6.02 -12.27 -1.83
CA LEU A 51 5.81 -12.84 -3.16
C LEU A 51 5.66 -11.75 -4.23
N ASN A 52 6.43 -11.87 -5.32
CA ASN A 52 6.37 -10.96 -6.47
C ASN A 52 4.94 -10.85 -7.06
N LEU A 53 4.20 -11.96 -7.08
CA LEU A 53 2.83 -11.99 -7.59
C LEU A 53 1.88 -11.11 -6.77
N LEU A 54 2.05 -11.05 -5.44
CA LEU A 54 1.24 -10.20 -4.57
C LEU A 54 1.51 -8.72 -4.86
N GLY A 55 2.77 -8.35 -5.09
CA GLY A 55 3.13 -7.00 -5.53
C GLY A 55 2.41 -6.61 -6.82
N LYS A 56 2.44 -7.47 -7.84
CA LYS A 56 1.74 -7.27 -9.12
C LYS A 56 0.22 -7.16 -8.95
N GLN A 57 -0.39 -8.01 -8.11
CA GLN A 57 -1.84 -7.95 -7.83
C GLN A 57 -2.26 -6.68 -7.10
N ASN A 58 -1.44 -6.21 -6.15
CA ASN A 58 -1.69 -4.99 -5.41
C ASN A 58 -1.60 -3.76 -6.32
N THR A 59 -0.58 -3.65 -7.16
CA THR A 59 -0.46 -2.52 -8.10
C THR A 59 -1.61 -2.46 -9.09
N MET A 60 -2.05 -3.60 -9.64
CA MET A 60 -3.23 -3.66 -10.51
C MET A 60 -4.51 -3.22 -9.78
N SER A 61 -4.67 -3.61 -8.52
CA SER A 61 -5.85 -3.24 -7.72
C SER A 61 -5.87 -1.74 -7.39
N LEU A 62 -4.71 -1.17 -7.06
CA LEU A 62 -4.56 0.27 -6.80
C LEU A 62 -4.76 1.09 -8.08
N ALA A 63 -4.25 0.63 -9.23
CA ALA A 63 -4.47 1.28 -10.51
C ALA A 63 -5.96 1.37 -10.87
N LYS A 64 -6.75 0.31 -10.61
CA LYS A 64 -8.22 0.34 -10.78
C LYS A 64 -8.90 1.38 -9.89
N ALA A 65 -8.30 1.73 -8.76
CA ALA A 65 -8.78 2.78 -7.87
C ALA A 65 -8.20 4.18 -8.20
N GLY A 66 -7.45 4.33 -9.29
CA GLY A 66 -6.80 5.58 -9.68
C GLY A 66 -5.57 5.94 -8.83
N ILE A 67 -5.04 4.99 -8.05
CA ILE A 67 -3.88 5.20 -7.18
C ILE A 67 -2.62 4.69 -7.88
N ARG A 68 -1.62 5.56 -8.00
CA ARG A 68 -0.32 5.21 -8.58
C ARG A 68 0.46 4.33 -7.62
N ALA A 69 0.93 3.18 -8.09
CA ALA A 69 1.74 2.25 -7.31
C ALA A 69 2.73 1.52 -8.22
N ILE A 70 3.88 1.15 -7.67
CA ILE A 70 4.92 0.38 -8.34
C ILE A 70 5.34 -0.81 -7.46
N ALA A 71 5.58 -1.96 -8.08
CA ALA A 71 6.12 -3.13 -7.41
C ALA A 71 7.62 -3.22 -7.71
N ILE A 72 8.45 -3.16 -6.66
CA ILE A 72 9.90 -3.29 -6.75
C ILE A 72 10.30 -4.72 -6.36
N ASN A 73 11.00 -5.41 -7.27
CA ASN A 73 11.57 -6.73 -7.05
C ASN A 73 12.87 -6.86 -7.86
N ALA A 74 13.50 -8.04 -7.87
CA ALA A 74 14.75 -8.27 -8.59
C ALA A 74 14.66 -7.97 -10.12
N GLU A 75 13.49 -8.14 -10.73
CA GLU A 75 13.24 -7.87 -12.16
C GLU A 75 13.08 -6.37 -12.44
N THR A 76 12.51 -5.61 -11.49
CA THR A 76 12.17 -4.19 -11.65
C THR A 76 13.13 -3.24 -10.93
N ALA A 77 14.16 -3.75 -10.26
CA ALA A 77 15.20 -2.96 -9.60
C ALA A 77 16.18 -2.34 -10.62
N THR A 78 15.69 -1.38 -11.39
CA THR A 78 16.44 -0.67 -12.44
C THR A 78 16.60 0.80 -12.08
N ALA A 79 17.64 1.45 -12.60
CA ALA A 79 17.90 2.88 -12.36
C ALA A 79 16.70 3.77 -12.72
N ALA A 80 15.96 3.42 -13.78
CA ALA A 80 14.77 4.15 -14.21
C ALA A 80 13.65 4.18 -13.15
N ASN A 81 13.48 3.10 -12.37
CA ASN A 81 12.47 3.04 -11.30
C ASN A 81 12.94 3.74 -10.01
N PHE A 82 14.22 4.08 -9.91
CA PHE A 82 14.81 4.77 -8.75
C PHE A 82 15.10 6.25 -9.01
N SER A 83 15.02 6.71 -10.25
CA SER A 83 15.13 8.12 -10.59
C SER A 83 13.76 8.80 -10.50
N VAL A 84 13.66 9.86 -9.70
CA VAL A 84 12.51 10.77 -9.73
C VAL A 84 12.67 11.71 -10.92
N SER A 85 11.80 11.59 -11.93
CA SER A 85 11.63 12.67 -12.90
C SER A 85 10.89 13.80 -12.19
N ALA A 86 11.63 14.78 -11.69
CA ALA A 86 11.06 16.02 -11.19
C ALA A 86 10.49 16.78 -12.40
N THR A 87 9.20 16.59 -12.68
CA THR A 87 8.45 17.50 -13.56
C THR A 87 7.72 18.46 -12.64
N LEU A 88 8.26 19.68 -12.54
CA LEU A 88 7.57 20.84 -11.97
C LEU A 88 6.46 21.30 -12.91
#